data_AF-A0A6M8WB37-F1
#
_entry.id   AF-A0A6M8WB37-F1
#
_cell.length_a   1.000
_cell.length_b   1.000
_cell.length_c   1.000
_cell.angle_alpha   90.00
_cell.angle_beta   90.00
_cell.angle_gamma   90.00
#
_symmetry.space_group_name_H-M   'P 1'
#
loop_
_entity.id
_entity.type
_entity.pdbx_description
1 polymer ?
#
loop_
_entity_poly.entity_id
_entity_poly.type
_entity_poly.pdbx_seq_one_letter_code
_entity_poly.pdbx_strand_id
1 'polypeptide(L)'
;MQKVKPWQIVLFVAAIGAVVFGAWWSLGRGPKAKSTHQALLVDVTTGELYEFSTKRKGVVIPERNPDSGKISLFPVHQDEQGNWIIESRYLSDDAIAEVEGEPNNVNYSTGRVEISNEKVKKVTSR
;
A
#
# COMPACT_ATOMS: atom_id res chain seq x y z
N MET A 1 37.60 -23.67 38.22
CA MET A 1 37.01 -23.69 36.86
C MET A 1 35.54 -24.06 37.00
N GLN A 2 34.62 -23.08 36.90
CA GLN A 2 33.20 -23.35 37.10
C GLN A 2 32.67 -24.20 35.93
N LYS A 3 32.22 -25.42 36.26
CA LYS A 3 31.71 -26.40 35.31
C LYS A 3 30.29 -25.98 34.93
N VAL A 4 30.14 -25.28 33.80
CA VAL A 4 28.85 -24.85 33.29
C VAL A 4 27.98 -26.08 33.10
N LYS A 5 26.77 -26.08 33.68
CA LYS A 5 25.89 -27.25 33.63
C LYS A 5 25.28 -27.33 32.22
N PRO A 6 25.19 -28.52 31.58
CA PRO A 6 24.70 -28.67 30.21
C PRO A 6 23.33 -28.01 29.94
N TRP A 7 22.44 -28.01 30.93
CA TRP A 7 21.12 -27.38 30.81
C TRP A 7 21.18 -25.85 30.66
N GLN A 8 22.20 -25.18 31.22
CA GLN A 8 22.38 -23.74 31.08
C GLN A 8 22.73 -23.38 29.62
N ILE A 9 23.49 -24.24 28.94
CA ILE A 9 23.83 -24.06 27.53
C ILE A 9 22.56 -24.14 26.68
N VAL A 10 21.67 -25.09 26.97
CA VAL A 10 20.37 -25.21 26.27
C VAL A 10 19.52 -23.96 26.45
N LEU A 11 19.46 -23.40 27.67
CA LEU A 11 18.74 -22.15 27.90
C LEU A 11 19.33 -20.97 27.13
N PHE A 12 20.65 -20.85 27.07
CA PHE A 12 21.29 -19.78 26.30
C PHE A 12 20.98 -19.90 24.80
N VAL A 13 21.01 -21.12 24.25
CA VAL A 13 20.66 -21.35 22.84
C VAL A 13 19.18 -21.05 22.58
N ALA A 14 18.28 -21.44 23.48
CA ALA A 14 16.85 -21.14 23.37
C ALA A 14 16.57 -19.64 23.44
N ALA A 15 17.25 -18.92 24.34
CA ALA A 15 17.12 -17.46 24.48
C ALA A 15 17.61 -16.73 23.21
N ILE A 16 18.77 -17.11 22.68
CA ILE A 16 19.30 -16.54 21.43
C ILE A 16 18.35 -16.85 20.27
N GLY A 17 17.85 -18.09 20.17
CA GLY A 17 16.88 -18.49 19.15
C GLY A 17 15.60 -17.67 19.18
N ALA A 18 15.05 -17.42 20.38
CA ALA A 18 13.85 -16.61 20.55
C ALA A 18 14.07 -15.14 20.13
N VAL A 19 15.24 -14.57 20.43
CA VAL A 19 15.59 -13.20 20.01
C VAL A 19 15.73 -13.10 18.50
N VAL A 20 16.44 -14.04 17.87
CA VAL A 20 16.61 -14.05 16.40
C VAL A 20 15.29 -14.28 15.69
N PHE A 21 14.47 -15.21 16.17
CA PHE A 21 13.14 -15.47 15.62
C PHE A 21 12.20 -14.27 15.79
N GLY A 22 12.20 -13.64 16.96
CA GLY A 22 11.44 -12.42 17.23
C GLY A 22 11.88 -11.26 16.33
N ALA A 23 13.19 -11.07 16.14
CA ALA A 23 13.73 -10.06 15.24
C ALA A 23 13.32 -10.32 13.79
N TRP A 24 13.41 -11.57 13.30
CA TRP A 24 12.98 -11.93 11.95
C TRP A 24 11.47 -11.70 11.78
N TRP A 25 10.66 -12.16 12.73
CA TRP A 25 9.21 -11.98 12.71
C TRP A 25 8.80 -10.50 12.74
N SER A 26 9.51 -9.70 13.53
CA SER A 26 9.28 -8.25 13.66
C SER A 26 9.72 -7.48 12.42
N LEU A 27 10.86 -7.82 11.81
CA LEU A 27 11.37 -7.14 10.62
C LEU A 27 10.62 -7.57 9.35
N GLY A 28 10.11 -8.81 9.29
CA GLY A 28 9.31 -9.31 8.18
C GLY A 28 7.87 -8.77 8.12
N ARG A 29 7.35 -8.23 9.24
CA ARG A 29 6.03 -7.59 9.32
C ARG A 29 6.06 -6.06 9.49
N GLY A 30 7.25 -5.46 9.45
CA GLY A 30 7.34 -4.00 9.42
C GLY A 30 6.65 -3.48 8.15
N PRO A 31 5.81 -2.44 8.24
CA PRO A 31 5.30 -1.77 7.04
C PRO A 31 6.53 -1.38 6.21
N LYS A 32 6.63 -1.88 4.98
CA LYS A 32 7.70 -1.47 4.06
C LYS A 32 7.68 0.06 4.07
N ALA A 33 8.75 0.67 4.57
CA ALA A 33 8.87 2.13 4.60
C ALA A 33 8.60 2.61 3.17
N LYS A 34 7.43 3.23 2.99
CA LYS A 34 6.91 3.64 1.69
C LYS A 34 7.96 4.60 1.13
N SER A 35 8.56 4.25 0.00
CA SER A 35 9.47 5.12 -0.72
C SER A 35 8.78 6.48 -0.88
N THR A 36 9.33 7.51 -0.25
CA THR A 36 8.69 8.84 -0.06
C THR A 36 8.29 9.53 -1.37
N HIS A 37 8.74 9.01 -2.51
CA HIS A 37 8.53 9.58 -3.83
C HIS A 37 7.65 8.72 -4.74
N GLN A 38 6.87 7.80 -4.18
CA GLN A 38 5.95 6.95 -4.92
C GLN A 38 4.54 7.05 -4.34
N ALA A 39 3.57 7.33 -5.20
CA ALA A 39 2.16 7.30 -4.87
C ALA A 39 1.52 6.10 -5.56
N LEU A 40 0.65 5.42 -4.83
CA LEU A 40 -0.22 4.38 -5.37
C LEU A 40 -1.53 5.04 -5.79
N LEU A 41 -1.93 4.75 -7.00
CA LEU A 41 -3.22 5.13 -7.55
C LEU A 41 -3.97 3.85 -7.95
N VAL A 42 -5.29 3.89 -7.87
CA VAL A 42 -6.17 2.81 -8.31
C VAL A 42 -7.06 3.32 -9.42
N ASP A 43 -7.29 2.49 -10.44
CA ASP A 43 -8.35 2.77 -11.40
C ASP A 43 -9.70 2.40 -10.79
N VAL A 44 -10.55 3.40 -10.58
CA VAL A 44 -11.87 3.21 -9.95
C VAL A 44 -12.86 2.42 -10.81
N THR A 45 -12.58 2.30 -12.12
CA THR A 45 -13.41 1.55 -13.06
C THR A 45 -13.02 0.08 -13.15
N THR A 46 -11.73 -0.25 -13.01
CA THR A 46 -11.21 -1.61 -13.18
C THR A 46 -10.68 -2.24 -11.89
N GLY A 47 -10.37 -1.45 -10.87
CA GLY A 47 -9.79 -1.89 -9.61
C GLY A 47 -8.29 -2.21 -9.71
N GLU A 48 -7.61 -1.79 -10.79
CA GLU A 48 -6.18 -2.04 -11.00
C GLU A 48 -5.30 -1.01 -10.25
N LEU A 49 -4.19 -1.48 -9.66
CA LEU A 49 -3.23 -0.62 -8.97
C LEU A 49 -2.10 -0.15 -9.90
N TYR A 50 -1.83 1.14 -9.82
CA TYR A 50 -0.74 1.81 -10.51
C TYR A 50 0.17 2.54 -9.52
N GLU A 51 1.48 2.51 -9.77
CA GLU A 51 2.48 3.22 -8.97
C GLU A 51 3.10 4.33 -9.80
N PHE A 52 2.97 5.57 -9.31
CA PHE A 52 3.48 6.78 -9.95
C PHE A 52 4.59 7.41 -9.12
N SER A 53 5.57 8.01 -9.81
CA SER A 53 6.63 8.79 -9.17
C SER A 53 6.13 10.20 -8.84
N THR A 54 6.16 10.57 -7.57
CA THR A 54 5.81 11.93 -7.09
C THR A 54 7.03 12.86 -7.02
N LYS A 55 8.21 12.44 -7.51
CA LYS A 55 9.46 13.24 -7.45
C LYS A 55 9.33 14.67 -7.96
N ARG A 56 8.40 14.96 -8.87
CA ARG A 56 8.22 16.29 -9.48
C ARG A 56 6.91 17.00 -9.09
N LYS A 57 5.97 16.31 -8.45
CA LYS A 57 4.65 16.86 -8.09
C LYS A 57 4.41 16.61 -6.60
N GLY A 58 4.35 17.69 -5.81
CA GLY A 58 4.09 17.63 -4.37
C GLY A 58 2.63 17.30 -4.02
N VAL A 59 1.73 17.31 -5.00
CA VAL A 59 0.32 16.94 -4.85
C VAL A 59 0.01 15.83 -5.86
N VAL A 60 -0.54 14.72 -5.37
CA VAL A 60 -1.10 13.66 -6.19
C VAL A 60 -2.55 14.03 -6.45
N ILE A 61 -2.92 14.23 -7.70
CA ILE A 61 -4.29 14.51 -8.14
C ILE A 61 -4.82 13.29 -8.89
N PRO A 62 -6.14 13.15 -9.04
CA PRO A 62 -6.68 12.17 -9.98
C PRO A 62 -6.02 12.35 -11.35
N GLU A 63 -5.62 11.24 -11.96
CA GLU A 63 -4.83 11.27 -13.20
C GLU A 63 -5.44 10.35 -14.25
N ARG A 64 -5.01 10.57 -15.49
CA ARG A 64 -5.45 9.79 -16.63
C ARG A 64 -4.81 8.40 -16.60
N ASN A 65 -5.63 7.35 -16.69
CA ASN A 65 -5.14 5.99 -16.83
C ASN A 65 -4.35 5.88 -18.16
N PRO A 66 -3.09 5.43 -18.14
CA PRO A 66 -2.27 5.32 -19.36
C PRO A 66 -2.81 4.28 -20.35
N ASP A 67 -3.55 3.27 -19.88
CA ASP A 67 -4.09 2.19 -20.72
C ASP A 67 -5.41 2.63 -21.39
N SER A 68 -6.31 3.28 -20.64
CA SER A 68 -7.64 3.67 -21.15
C SER A 68 -7.72 5.11 -21.66
N GLY A 69 -6.78 5.98 -21.28
CA GLY A 69 -6.80 7.40 -21.62
C GLY A 69 -7.87 8.21 -20.89
N LYS A 70 -8.55 7.64 -19.89
CA LYS A 70 -9.64 8.27 -19.12
C LYS A 70 -9.16 8.76 -17.76
N ILE A 71 -9.76 9.82 -17.22
CA ILE A 71 -9.50 10.25 -15.84
C ILE A 71 -10.20 9.25 -14.91
N SER A 72 -9.45 8.28 -14.41
CA SER A 72 -10.00 7.24 -13.54
C SER A 72 -9.03 6.77 -12.46
N LEU A 73 -7.81 7.32 -12.41
CA LEU A 73 -6.82 6.96 -11.39
C LEU A 73 -6.96 7.84 -10.16
N PHE A 74 -7.22 7.22 -9.01
CA PHE A 74 -7.40 7.90 -7.73
C PHE A 74 -6.31 7.48 -6.75
N PRO A 75 -5.73 8.42 -5.98
CA PRO A 75 -4.74 8.07 -4.97
C PRO A 75 -5.35 7.20 -3.87
N VAL A 76 -4.64 6.14 -3.52
CA VAL A 76 -5.04 5.18 -2.48
C VAL A 76 -3.95 4.98 -1.44
N HIS A 77 -4.40 4.72 -0.22
CA HIS A 77 -3.56 4.26 0.87
C HIS A 77 -4.19 3.05 1.55
N GLN A 78 -3.38 2.29 2.27
CA GLN A 78 -3.88 1.23 3.14
C GLN A 78 -4.17 1.84 4.51
N ASP A 79 -5.32 1.48 5.08
CA ASP A 79 -5.63 1.79 6.48
C ASP A 79 -4.88 0.85 7.44
N GLU A 80 -5.09 1.04 8.75
CA GLU A 80 -4.49 0.21 9.80
C GLU A 80 -4.93 -1.26 9.75
N GLN A 81 -6.03 -1.55 9.04
CA GLN A 81 -6.61 -2.88 8.87
C GLN A 81 -6.17 -3.56 7.56
N GLY A 82 -5.39 -2.85 6.73
CA GLY A 82 -4.94 -3.32 5.41
C GLY A 82 -5.95 -3.15 4.27
N ASN A 83 -7.06 -2.44 4.49
CA ASN A 83 -8.01 -2.11 3.44
C ASN A 83 -7.51 -0.95 2.59
N TRP A 84 -7.82 -0.96 1.29
CA TRP A 84 -7.51 0.13 0.38
C TRP A 84 -8.57 1.21 0.43
N ILE A 85 -8.14 2.44 0.70
CA ILE A 85 -9.00 3.60 0.91
C ILE A 85 -8.54 4.77 0.03
N ILE A 86 -9.52 5.42 -0.61
CA ILE A 86 -9.39 6.73 -1.23
C ILE A 86 -9.70 7.80 -0.17
N GLU A 87 -8.83 8.81 -0.07
CA GLU A 87 -9.06 9.90 0.89
C GLU A 87 -10.36 10.66 0.57
N SER A 88 -11.08 11.08 1.61
CA SER A 88 -12.37 11.78 1.50
C SER A 88 -12.35 13.01 0.60
N ARG A 89 -11.20 13.70 0.51
CA ARG A 89 -10.99 14.84 -0.40
C ARG A 89 -11.15 14.51 -1.90
N TYR A 90 -11.10 13.23 -2.27
CA TYR A 90 -11.31 12.77 -3.65
C TYR A 90 -12.65 12.03 -3.82
N LEU A 91 -13.44 11.93 -2.75
CA LEU A 91 -14.82 11.43 -2.77
C LEU A 91 -15.85 12.56 -2.84
N SER A 92 -15.42 13.81 -2.98
CA SER A 92 -16.32 14.92 -3.23
C SER A 92 -17.01 14.77 -4.58
N ASP A 93 -18.27 15.18 -4.68
CA ASP A 93 -19.06 15.10 -5.92
C ASP A 93 -18.32 15.67 -7.14
N ASP A 94 -17.56 16.76 -6.97
CA ASP A 94 -16.75 17.37 -8.05
C ASP A 94 -15.62 16.46 -8.54
N ALA A 95 -14.95 15.73 -7.65
CA ALA A 95 -13.84 14.84 -8.00
C ALA A 95 -14.35 13.55 -8.65
N ILE A 96 -15.55 13.11 -8.28
CA ILE A 96 -16.23 11.96 -8.88
C ILE A 96 -16.81 12.34 -10.25
N ALA A 97 -17.31 13.57 -10.41
CA ALA A 97 -17.82 14.07 -11.68
C ALA A 97 -16.74 14.14 -12.78
N GLU A 98 -15.47 14.28 -12.39
CA GLU A 98 -14.33 14.21 -13.33
C GLU A 98 -14.01 12.78 -13.79
N VAL A 99 -14.61 11.75 -13.18
CA VAL A 99 -14.37 10.35 -13.57
C VAL A 99 -15.01 10.06 -14.92
N GLU A 100 -14.18 9.74 -15.90
CA GLU A 100 -14.65 9.26 -17.19
C GLU A 100 -14.86 7.73 -17.12
N GLY A 101 -16.07 7.28 -16.78
CA GLY A 101 -16.45 5.86 -16.73
C GLY A 101 -17.52 5.55 -15.69
N GLU A 102 -17.89 4.26 -15.56
CA GLU A 102 -18.72 3.77 -14.44
C GLU A 102 -17.80 3.24 -13.33
N PRO A 103 -17.64 3.98 -12.23
CA PRO A 103 -16.81 3.58 -11.11
C PRO A 103 -17.53 2.55 -10.25
N ASN A 104 -17.30 1.27 -10.56
CA ASN A 104 -18.00 0.15 -9.91
C ASN A 104 -17.25 -0.44 -8.70
N ASN A 105 -15.98 -0.07 -8.50
CA ASN A 105 -15.11 -0.71 -7.51
C ASN A 105 -14.87 0.17 -6.27
N VAL A 106 -15.62 1.26 -6.09
CA VAL A 106 -15.45 2.19 -4.97
C VAL A 106 -16.74 2.34 -4.18
N ASN A 107 -16.66 2.16 -2.87
CA ASN A 107 -17.73 2.55 -1.96
C ASN A 107 -17.56 4.03 -1.59
N TYR A 108 -18.41 4.87 -2.17
CA TYR A 108 -18.39 6.33 -1.96
C TYR A 108 -18.65 6.78 -0.53
N SER A 109 -19.38 6.00 0.25
CA SER A 109 -19.67 6.34 1.64
C SER A 109 -18.46 6.11 2.56
N THR A 110 -17.58 5.16 2.21
CA THR A 110 -16.45 4.77 3.07
C THR A 110 -15.09 5.01 2.43
N GLY A 111 -15.03 5.37 1.14
CA GLY A 111 -13.81 5.46 0.34
C GLY A 111 -13.14 4.12 0.06
N ARG A 112 -13.78 3.01 0.40
CA ARG A 112 -13.19 1.67 0.29
C ARG A 112 -13.14 1.24 -1.16
N VAL A 113 -12.02 0.69 -1.60
CA VAL A 113 -11.83 0.21 -2.97
C VAL A 113 -11.70 -1.30 -2.99
N GLU A 114 -12.45 -1.93 -3.89
CA GLU A 114 -12.27 -3.33 -4.23
C GLU A 114 -11.20 -3.46 -5.31
N ILE A 115 -10.11 -4.16 -4.99
CA ILE A 115 -8.99 -4.33 -5.91
C ILE A 115 -9.17 -5.65 -6.64
N SER A 116 -9.24 -5.55 -7.97
CA SER A 116 -9.37 -6.72 -8.84
C SER A 116 -8.03 -7.45 -9.02
N ASN A 117 -6.92 -6.73 -8.90
CA ASN A 117 -5.57 -7.28 -9.08
C ASN A 117 -4.53 -6.59 -8.17
N GLU A 118 -3.91 -7.36 -7.27
CA GLU A 118 -2.91 -6.86 -6.31
C GLU A 118 -1.55 -6.55 -6.98
N LYS A 119 -1.39 -6.90 -8.27
CA LYS A 119 -0.15 -6.67 -9.00
C LYS A 119 -0.05 -5.21 -9.46
N VAL A 120 0.78 -4.44 -8.76
CA VAL A 120 1.05 -3.02 -9.02
C VAL A 120 1.75 -2.81 -10.37
N LYS A 121 1.14 -2.04 -11.27
CA LYS A 121 1.74 -1.58 -12.53
C LYS A 121 2.58 -0.32 -12.30
N LYS A 122 3.87 -0.35 -12.65
CA LYS A 122 4.76 0.81 -12.52
C LYS A 122 4.60 1.74 -13.72
N VAL A 123 4.23 2.99 -13.46
CA VAL A 123 4.13 4.03 -14.49
C VAL A 123 5.24 5.05 -14.25
N THR A 124 6.22 5.05 -15.15
CA THR A 124 7.25 6.08 -15.19
C THR A 124 6.69 7.27 -15.95
N SER A 125 6.25 8.32 -15.24
CA SER A 125 6.02 9.64 -15.84
C SER A 125 7.28 10.03 -16.63
N ARG A 126 7.17 10.12 -17.96
CA ARG A 126 8.19 10.74 -18.82
C ARG A 126 8.23 12.24 -18.58
#